data_AF-V7PU90-F1
#
_entry.id   AF-V7PU90-F1
#
_cell.length_a   1.000
_cell.length_b   1.000
_cell.length_c   1.000
_cell.angle_alpha   90.00
_cell.angle_beta   90.00
_cell.angle_gamma   90.00
#
_symmetry.space_group_name_H-M   'P 1'
#
loop_
_entity.id
_entity.type
_entity.pdbx_description
1 polymer ?
#
loop_
_entity_poly.entity_id
_entity_poly.type
_entity_poly.pdbx_seq_one_letter_code
_entity_poly.pdbx_strand_id
1 'polypeptide(L)'
;MDKTLCEQFDTLRNYIPDELKKHESVDLNQNENIKNYCPNGGSGETECKTDLDKIKAGCLWLFEQLFVKNKKSNINIVKYIIIWLSYKLNQKKYDGINNLNDFYEAHIKNNTNYINCKQGGVNCSDSLSNNTGYTNYKEIIDVRKGLLSTNIENMSKIYDAFKPLCNVYTELIGSKQISEKSLENAKEFVKKYNELNDDYDNTEDDSYYQVLSTLPNDYINLKDYCDSNSIDCSSIPSLIPTETEENGMQSSEKICNDTPSFSIVKKLILALLIFSAISIFLGIFFKSSKTIFKRKNKKYKEENESLICYSKSSDYSRNSNKG
;
A
#
# COMPACT_ATOMS: atom_id res chain seq x y z
N MET A 1 6.20 5.71 -2.55
CA MET A 1 5.99 5.49 -1.11
C MET A 1 6.41 6.75 -0.37
N ASP A 2 5.90 6.95 0.85
CA ASP A 2 6.29 8.08 1.69
C ASP A 2 6.23 7.73 3.18
N LYS A 3 6.77 8.63 4.01
CA LYS A 3 6.84 8.48 5.46
C LYS A 3 5.50 8.16 6.12
N THR A 4 4.45 8.93 5.80
CA THR A 4 3.12 8.78 6.42
C THR A 4 2.57 7.38 6.19
N LEU A 5 2.78 6.81 5.00
CA LEU A 5 2.38 5.43 4.73
C LEU A 5 3.08 4.44 5.67
N CYS A 6 4.40 4.55 5.81
CA CYS A 6 5.18 3.65 6.66
C CYS A 6 4.83 3.78 8.14
N GLU A 7 4.54 4.98 8.64
CA GLU A 7 4.07 5.21 10.01
C GLU A 7 2.75 4.47 10.32
N GLN A 8 1.83 4.39 9.35
CA GLN A 8 0.60 3.62 9.55
C GLN A 8 0.86 2.12 9.63
N PHE A 9 1.77 1.59 8.81
CA PHE A 9 2.15 0.19 8.89
C PHE A 9 2.89 -0.13 10.19
N ASP A 10 3.77 0.74 10.68
CA ASP A 10 4.42 0.57 11.98
C ASP A 10 3.43 0.59 13.14
N THR A 11 2.50 1.56 13.11
CA THR A 11 1.41 1.61 14.09
C THR A 11 0.61 0.30 14.07
N LEU A 12 0.25 -0.21 12.89
CA LEU A 12 -0.46 -1.47 12.78
C LEU A 12 0.34 -2.65 13.32
N ARG A 13 1.65 -2.72 13.04
CA ARG A 13 2.55 -3.78 13.51
C ARG A 13 2.64 -3.84 15.04
N ASN A 14 2.46 -2.73 15.75
CA ASN A 14 2.43 -2.74 17.22
C ASN A 14 1.21 -3.51 17.79
N TYR A 15 0.10 -3.55 17.04
CA TYR A 15 -1.13 -4.27 17.42
C TYR A 15 -1.28 -5.63 16.74
N ILE A 16 -0.73 -5.78 15.53
CA ILE A 16 -0.71 -7.02 14.75
C ILE A 16 0.74 -7.33 14.35
N PRO A 17 1.58 -7.80 15.29
CA PRO A 17 2.99 -8.05 15.02
C PRO A 17 3.22 -9.03 13.87
N ASP A 18 4.29 -8.79 13.11
CA ASP A 18 4.74 -9.70 12.06
C ASP A 18 5.41 -10.94 12.64
N GLU A 19 6.19 -10.79 13.71
CA GLU A 19 6.87 -11.90 14.38
C GLU A 19 6.15 -12.26 15.69
N LEU A 20 5.84 -13.55 15.88
CA LEU A 20 5.15 -14.08 17.08
C LEU A 20 5.95 -13.94 18.40
N LYS A 21 7.23 -13.55 18.37
CA LYS A 21 8.17 -13.83 19.48
C LYS A 21 9.00 -12.66 20.03
N LYS A 22 8.98 -11.45 19.46
CA LYS A 22 9.93 -10.39 19.89
C LYS A 22 9.37 -9.32 20.83
N HIS A 23 8.05 -9.13 20.89
CA HIS A 23 7.42 -8.17 21.80
C HIS A 23 6.06 -8.70 22.28
N GLU A 24 5.69 -8.42 23.53
CA GLU A 24 4.28 -8.52 23.93
C GLU A 24 3.48 -7.62 22.99
N SER A 25 2.57 -8.21 22.21
CA SER A 25 1.64 -7.43 21.39
C SER A 25 0.85 -6.51 22.32
N VAL A 26 0.76 -5.22 21.99
CA VAL A 26 -0.23 -4.37 22.65
C VAL A 26 -1.59 -4.98 22.36
N ASP A 27 -2.41 -5.16 23.40
CA ASP A 27 -3.73 -5.74 23.23
C ASP A 27 -4.51 -4.95 22.18
N LEU A 28 -4.82 -5.59 21.06
CA LEU A 28 -5.53 -4.96 19.94
C LEU A 28 -6.90 -4.46 20.38
N ASN A 29 -7.48 -5.08 21.41
CA ASN A 29 -8.73 -4.64 22.02
C ASN A 29 -8.60 -3.32 22.81
N GLN A 30 -7.38 -2.84 23.08
CA GLN A 30 -7.12 -1.52 23.67
C GLN A 30 -6.99 -0.42 22.61
N ASN A 31 -6.87 -0.76 21.33
CA ASN A 31 -6.97 0.22 20.25
C ASN A 31 -8.42 0.35 19.78
N GLU A 32 -9.12 1.35 20.32
CA GLU A 32 -10.52 1.62 19.97
C GLU A 32 -10.74 1.77 18.45
N ASN A 33 -9.76 2.30 17.71
CA ASN A 33 -9.90 2.52 16.27
C ASN A 33 -9.86 1.21 15.46
N ILE A 34 -8.97 0.27 15.79
CA ILE A 34 -8.91 -1.02 15.09
C ILE A 34 -10.05 -1.93 15.56
N LYS A 35 -10.34 -1.93 16.88
CA LYS A 35 -11.38 -2.75 17.51
C LYS A 35 -12.76 -2.54 16.88
N ASN A 36 -13.05 -1.31 16.45
CA ASN A 36 -14.28 -0.95 15.76
C ASN A 36 -14.55 -1.72 14.45
N TYR A 37 -13.55 -2.41 13.91
CA TYR A 37 -13.67 -3.22 12.71
C TYR A 37 -13.67 -4.72 12.97
N CYS A 38 -13.58 -5.12 14.24
CA CYS A 38 -13.75 -6.50 14.65
C CYS A 38 -15.22 -6.92 14.54
N PRO A 39 -15.50 -8.22 14.36
CA PRO A 39 -16.86 -8.72 14.42
C PRO A 39 -17.45 -8.57 15.84
N ASN A 40 -18.78 -8.45 15.92
CA ASN A 40 -19.47 -8.56 17.20
C ASN A 40 -19.40 -10.01 17.68
N GLY A 41 -18.83 -10.22 18.87
CA GLY A 41 -18.80 -11.54 19.49
C GLY A 41 -20.19 -11.99 19.97
N GLY A 42 -20.33 -13.28 20.29
CA GLY A 42 -21.56 -13.83 20.87
C GLY A 42 -21.99 -13.24 22.23
N SER A 43 -21.14 -12.41 22.85
CA SER A 43 -21.42 -11.66 24.09
C SER A 43 -22.00 -10.26 23.83
N GLY A 44 -22.11 -9.81 22.58
CA GLY A 44 -22.58 -8.47 22.21
C GLY A 44 -21.48 -7.40 22.16
N GLU A 45 -20.26 -7.71 22.60
CA GLU A 45 -19.09 -6.81 22.51
C GLU A 45 -18.31 -7.00 21.20
N THR A 46 -17.86 -5.90 20.61
CA THR A 46 -17.01 -5.89 19.40
C THR A 46 -15.59 -6.31 19.78
N GLU A 47 -15.13 -7.48 19.32
CA GLU A 47 -13.82 -8.03 19.71
C GLU A 47 -13.20 -8.89 18.59
N CYS A 48 -11.90 -8.75 18.36
CA CYS A 48 -11.16 -9.56 17.39
C CYS A 48 -10.66 -10.86 18.05
N LYS A 49 -11.53 -11.88 18.08
CA LYS A 49 -11.25 -13.15 18.78
C LYS A 49 -10.20 -14.01 18.08
N THR A 50 -10.23 -14.04 16.75
CA THR A 50 -9.31 -14.85 15.95
C THR A 50 -8.25 -13.99 15.27
N ASP A 51 -7.12 -14.59 14.91
CA ASP A 51 -6.11 -13.87 14.10
C ASP A 51 -6.67 -13.41 12.74
N LEU A 52 -7.62 -14.16 12.17
CA LEU A 52 -8.31 -13.73 10.95
C LEU A 52 -9.15 -12.47 11.20
N ASP A 53 -9.81 -12.36 12.35
CA ASP A 53 -10.53 -11.14 12.73
C ASP A 53 -9.59 -9.95 12.84
N LYS A 54 -8.43 -10.14 13.47
CA LYS A 54 -7.39 -9.10 13.56
C LYS A 54 -6.92 -8.67 12.17
N ILE A 55 -6.65 -9.62 11.27
CA ILE A 55 -6.21 -9.33 9.89
C ILE A 55 -7.29 -8.55 9.12
N LYS A 56 -8.56 -8.98 9.19
CA LYS A 56 -9.68 -8.28 8.55
C LYS A 56 -9.82 -6.84 9.09
N ALA A 57 -9.77 -6.67 10.40
CA ALA A 57 -9.86 -5.38 11.05
C ALA A 57 -8.67 -4.47 10.69
N GLY A 58 -7.44 -4.99 10.74
CA GLY A 58 -6.23 -4.28 10.35
C GLY A 58 -6.22 -3.86 8.88
N CYS A 59 -6.69 -4.73 7.98
CA CYS A 59 -6.82 -4.42 6.56
C CYS A 59 -7.74 -3.21 6.34
N LEU A 60 -8.94 -3.23 6.93
CA LEU A 60 -9.88 -2.12 6.81
C LEU A 60 -9.36 -0.84 7.48
N TRP A 61 -8.70 -0.97 8.64
CA TRP A 61 -8.06 0.16 9.32
C TRP A 61 -7.01 0.85 8.45
N LEU A 62 -6.17 0.10 7.70
CA LEU A 62 -5.22 0.69 6.76
C LEU A 62 -5.91 1.53 5.68
N PHE A 63 -7.03 1.06 5.13
CA PHE A 63 -7.81 1.84 4.16
C PHE A 63 -8.29 3.16 4.75
N GLU A 64 -8.83 3.14 5.98
CA GLU A 64 -9.27 4.34 6.67
C GLU A 64 -8.11 5.30 6.95
N GLN A 65 -7.02 4.80 7.55
CA GLN A 65 -5.90 5.65 7.91
C GLN A 65 -5.27 6.30 6.69
N LEU A 66 -5.09 5.55 5.61
CA LEU A 66 -4.42 6.06 4.41
C LEU A 66 -5.34 7.00 3.61
N PHE A 67 -6.57 6.59 3.30
CA PHE A 67 -7.41 7.32 2.36
C PHE A 67 -8.31 8.38 3.01
N VAL A 68 -8.72 8.19 4.27
CA VAL A 68 -9.63 9.12 4.97
C VAL A 68 -8.84 10.05 5.89
N LYS A 69 -8.05 9.51 6.83
CA LYS A 69 -7.33 10.31 7.82
C LYS A 69 -6.15 11.06 7.22
N ASN A 70 -5.28 10.34 6.50
CA ASN A 70 -4.08 10.89 5.87
C ASN A 70 -4.29 11.33 4.42
N LYS A 71 -5.55 11.31 3.94
CA LYS A 71 -6.01 11.90 2.68
C LYS A 71 -5.17 11.51 1.46
N LYS A 72 -4.63 10.30 1.43
CA LYS A 72 -3.88 9.82 0.27
C LYS A 72 -4.81 9.76 -0.93
N SER A 73 -4.56 10.57 -1.95
CA SER A 73 -5.39 10.60 -3.16
C SER A 73 -5.01 9.52 -4.17
N ASN A 74 -3.76 9.06 -4.12
CA ASN A 74 -3.24 8.07 -5.06
C ASN A 74 -3.62 6.63 -4.64
N ILE A 75 -4.66 6.09 -5.29
CA ILE A 75 -5.12 4.71 -5.06
C ILE A 75 -4.09 3.62 -5.44
N ASN A 76 -2.97 3.96 -6.09
CA ASN A 76 -1.86 2.99 -6.28
C ASN A 76 -1.34 2.45 -4.94
N ILE A 77 -1.55 3.16 -3.83
CA ILE A 77 -1.14 2.74 -2.49
C ILE A 77 -1.79 1.42 -2.04
N VAL A 78 -2.92 1.03 -2.65
CA VAL A 78 -3.59 -0.26 -2.37
C VAL A 78 -2.63 -1.44 -2.45
N LYS A 79 -1.65 -1.41 -3.37
CA LYS A 79 -0.65 -2.49 -3.50
C LYS A 79 0.09 -2.78 -2.19
N TYR A 80 0.39 -1.76 -1.37
CA TYR A 80 1.07 -1.95 -0.08
C TYR A 80 0.16 -2.65 0.95
N ILE A 81 -1.14 -2.36 0.91
CA ILE A 81 -2.14 -3.05 1.74
C ILE A 81 -2.25 -4.52 1.30
N ILE A 82 -2.24 -4.77 -0.02
CA ILE A 82 -2.33 -6.13 -0.58
C ILE A 82 -1.08 -6.97 -0.24
N ILE A 83 0.14 -6.44 -0.37
CA ILE A 83 1.35 -7.20 0.01
C ILE A 83 1.37 -7.50 1.51
N TRP A 84 0.95 -6.57 2.37
CA TRP A 84 0.82 -6.82 3.81
C TRP A 84 -0.23 -7.89 4.12
N LEU A 85 -1.41 -7.80 3.48
CA LEU A 85 -2.46 -8.80 3.64
C LEU A 85 -1.96 -10.18 3.20
N SER A 86 -1.27 -10.23 2.06
CA SER A 86 -0.67 -11.46 1.53
C SER A 86 0.34 -12.04 2.52
N TYR A 87 1.22 -11.21 3.07
CA TYR A 87 2.15 -11.63 4.10
C TYR A 87 1.45 -12.29 5.28
N LYS A 88 0.43 -11.62 5.85
CA LYS A 88 -0.33 -12.18 6.99
C LYS A 88 -1.05 -13.48 6.65
N LEU A 89 -1.66 -13.57 5.47
CA LEU A 89 -2.32 -14.79 5.01
C LEU A 89 -1.32 -15.91 4.69
N ASN A 90 -0.06 -15.59 4.40
CA ASN A 90 0.99 -16.58 4.14
C ASN A 90 1.57 -17.19 5.44
N GLN A 91 1.34 -16.56 6.61
CA GLN A 91 1.91 -17.05 7.88
C GLN A 91 1.26 -18.34 8.38
N LYS A 92 -0.01 -18.60 8.01
CA LYS A 92 -0.72 -19.84 8.34
C LYS A 92 -1.92 -20.03 7.42
N LYS A 93 -2.46 -21.24 7.41
CA LYS A 93 -3.68 -21.55 6.65
C LYS A 93 -4.92 -21.02 7.37
N TYR A 94 -5.86 -20.51 6.58
CA TYR A 94 -7.18 -20.09 7.02
C TYR A 94 -8.22 -20.80 6.19
N ASP A 95 -9.20 -21.42 6.84
CA ASP A 95 -10.22 -22.22 6.15
C ASP A 95 -10.97 -21.38 5.11
N GLY A 96 -11.03 -21.89 3.88
CA GLY A 96 -11.72 -21.22 2.77
C GLY A 96 -10.95 -20.07 2.12
N ILE A 97 -9.69 -19.81 2.51
CA ILE A 97 -8.84 -18.78 1.89
C ILE A 97 -7.58 -19.44 1.32
N ASN A 98 -7.59 -19.76 0.03
CA ASN A 98 -6.42 -20.33 -0.67
C ASN A 98 -5.65 -19.27 -1.47
N ASN A 99 -6.32 -18.17 -1.84
CA ASN A 99 -5.75 -17.06 -2.61
C ASN A 99 -6.40 -15.73 -2.22
N LEU A 100 -5.90 -14.61 -2.77
CA LEU A 100 -6.41 -13.27 -2.45
C LEU A 100 -7.84 -13.02 -2.96
N ASN A 101 -8.24 -13.65 -4.05
CA ASN A 101 -9.64 -13.59 -4.52
C ASN A 101 -10.60 -14.28 -3.56
N ASP A 102 -10.22 -15.41 -2.97
CA ASP A 102 -11.04 -16.10 -1.95
C ASP A 102 -11.29 -15.17 -0.76
N PHE A 103 -10.24 -14.49 -0.27
CA PHE A 103 -10.37 -13.49 0.79
C PHE A 103 -11.30 -12.34 0.37
N TYR A 104 -11.14 -11.82 -0.85
CA TYR A 104 -11.98 -10.74 -1.35
C TYR A 104 -13.46 -11.15 -1.44
N GLU A 105 -13.76 -12.32 -2.02
CA GLU A 105 -15.13 -12.80 -2.19
C GLU A 105 -15.79 -13.07 -0.83
N ALA A 106 -15.06 -13.68 0.12
CA ALA A 106 -15.58 -14.02 1.44
C ALA A 106 -15.68 -12.83 2.41
N HIS A 107 -14.77 -11.86 2.35
CA HIS A 107 -14.61 -10.87 3.42
C HIS A 107 -14.68 -9.40 2.97
N ILE A 108 -14.62 -9.10 1.68
CA ILE A 108 -14.64 -7.73 1.14
C ILE A 108 -15.92 -7.47 0.35
N LYS A 109 -16.24 -8.34 -0.62
CA LYS A 109 -17.25 -8.10 -1.66
C LYS A 109 -18.61 -7.64 -1.14
N ASN A 110 -19.09 -8.28 -0.08
CA ASN A 110 -20.40 -8.02 0.52
C ASN A 110 -20.30 -7.36 1.91
N ASN A 111 -19.10 -6.92 2.31
CA ASN A 111 -18.89 -6.37 3.63
C ASN A 111 -19.31 -4.90 3.68
N THR A 112 -20.25 -4.60 4.57
CA THR A 112 -20.84 -3.27 4.76
C THR A 112 -19.80 -2.17 4.99
N ASN A 113 -18.70 -2.47 5.70
CA ASN A 113 -17.66 -1.47 5.97
C ASN A 113 -16.90 -1.08 4.70
N TYR A 114 -16.70 -2.03 3.78
CA TYR A 114 -16.06 -1.78 2.48
C TYR A 114 -17.00 -1.13 1.47
N ILE A 115 -18.29 -1.49 1.46
CA ILE A 115 -19.29 -0.96 0.50
C ILE A 115 -19.77 0.44 0.88
N ASN A 116 -19.89 0.73 2.19
CA ASN A 116 -20.47 2.00 2.65
C ASN A 116 -19.45 2.97 3.25
N CYS A 117 -18.14 2.65 3.22
CA CYS A 117 -17.11 3.39 3.95
C CYS A 117 -17.57 3.68 5.38
N LYS A 118 -17.43 2.71 6.29
CA LYS A 118 -17.77 2.95 7.70
C LYS A 118 -16.51 3.10 8.53
N GLN A 119 -16.43 4.19 9.28
CA GLN A 119 -15.43 4.44 10.31
C GLN A 119 -16.10 4.31 11.69
N GLY A 120 -15.87 3.20 12.41
CA GLY A 120 -16.51 2.99 13.72
C GLY A 120 -18.03 3.20 13.72
N GLY A 121 -18.69 2.80 12.62
CA GLY A 121 -20.13 2.99 12.42
C GLY A 121 -20.54 4.31 11.74
N VAL A 122 -19.64 5.29 11.60
CA VAL A 122 -19.89 6.58 10.94
C VAL A 122 -19.59 6.50 9.45
N ASN A 123 -20.42 7.10 8.60
CA ASN A 123 -20.20 7.14 7.16
C ASN A 123 -19.00 8.05 6.80
N CYS A 124 -18.03 7.53 6.04
CA CYS A 124 -16.85 8.26 5.56
C CYS A 124 -16.83 8.51 4.03
N SER A 125 -17.90 8.16 3.31
CA SER A 125 -18.00 8.25 1.84
C SER A 125 -17.65 9.63 1.30
N ASP A 126 -18.14 10.72 1.91
CA ASP A 126 -17.87 12.08 1.43
C ASP A 126 -16.40 12.44 1.57
N SER A 127 -15.78 12.10 2.70
CA SER A 127 -14.36 12.35 2.93
C SER A 127 -13.49 11.52 1.98
N LEU A 128 -13.83 10.23 1.82
CA LEU A 128 -13.14 9.34 0.87
C LEU A 128 -13.27 9.84 -0.57
N SER A 129 -14.46 10.26 -0.98
CA SER A 129 -14.73 10.77 -2.33
C SER A 129 -14.00 12.08 -2.60
N ASN A 130 -13.92 12.97 -1.62
CA ASN A 130 -13.17 14.22 -1.76
C ASN A 130 -11.66 13.96 -1.92
N ASN A 131 -11.13 12.96 -1.21
CA ASN A 131 -9.70 12.64 -1.26
C ASN A 131 -9.32 11.84 -2.52
N THR A 132 -10.16 10.87 -2.93
CA THR A 132 -9.79 9.85 -3.93
C THR A 132 -10.64 9.84 -5.19
N GLY A 133 -11.84 10.44 -5.15
CA GLY A 133 -12.84 10.33 -6.21
C GLY A 133 -13.67 9.04 -6.22
N TYR A 134 -13.58 8.23 -5.16
CA TYR A 134 -14.35 7.00 -4.95
C TYR A 134 -15.21 7.09 -3.70
N THR A 135 -16.38 6.46 -3.72
CA THR A 135 -17.35 6.58 -2.62
C THR A 135 -17.11 5.57 -1.50
N ASN A 136 -16.40 4.48 -1.80
CA ASN A 136 -16.16 3.41 -0.85
C ASN A 136 -14.87 2.63 -1.16
N TYR A 137 -14.39 1.86 -0.18
CA TYR A 137 -13.12 1.13 -0.30
C TYR A 137 -13.21 -0.02 -1.30
N LYS A 138 -14.38 -0.66 -1.44
CA LYS A 138 -14.58 -1.74 -2.41
C LYS A 138 -14.33 -1.24 -3.84
N GLU A 139 -14.84 -0.07 -4.22
CA GLU A 139 -14.60 0.51 -5.54
C GLU A 139 -13.10 0.71 -5.82
N ILE A 140 -12.34 1.16 -4.81
CA ILE A 140 -10.89 1.34 -4.91
C ILE A 140 -10.20 0.00 -5.17
N ILE A 141 -10.60 -1.05 -4.45
CA ILE A 141 -10.07 -2.40 -4.62
C ILE A 141 -10.45 -2.96 -5.99
N ASP A 142 -11.69 -2.75 -6.45
CA ASP A 142 -12.18 -3.23 -7.75
C ASP A 142 -11.40 -2.62 -8.92
N VAL A 143 -10.98 -1.36 -8.82
CA VAL A 143 -10.09 -0.73 -9.81
C VAL A 143 -8.71 -1.38 -9.83
N ARG A 144 -8.29 -1.97 -8.71
CA ARG A 144 -7.00 -2.66 -8.53
C ARG A 144 -7.15 -4.18 -8.45
N LYS A 145 -8.27 -4.72 -8.93
CA LYS A 145 -8.63 -6.13 -8.76
C LYS A 145 -7.60 -7.09 -9.37
N GLY A 146 -6.85 -6.65 -10.39
CA GLY A 146 -5.74 -7.41 -10.96
C GLY A 146 -4.70 -7.85 -9.92
N LEU A 147 -4.45 -7.05 -8.88
CA LEU A 147 -3.51 -7.41 -7.80
C LEU A 147 -3.92 -8.67 -7.01
N LEU A 148 -5.21 -9.05 -7.06
CA LEU A 148 -5.74 -10.20 -6.34
C LEU A 148 -5.52 -11.53 -7.07
N SER A 149 -5.07 -11.49 -8.34
CA SER A 149 -4.76 -12.73 -9.08
C SER A 149 -3.38 -13.29 -8.74
N THR A 150 -2.49 -12.49 -8.14
CA THR A 150 -1.15 -12.95 -7.79
C THR A 150 -1.17 -13.90 -6.60
N ASN A 151 -0.24 -14.86 -6.64
CA ASN A 151 -0.02 -15.80 -5.57
C ASN A 151 0.34 -15.10 -4.23
N ILE A 152 -0.28 -15.55 -3.14
CA ILE A 152 -0.08 -15.01 -1.78
C ILE A 152 1.40 -15.06 -1.35
N GLU A 153 2.10 -16.16 -1.64
CA GLU A 153 3.51 -16.34 -1.30
C GLU A 153 4.39 -15.32 -2.03
N ASN A 154 4.15 -15.10 -3.32
CA ASN A 154 4.91 -14.13 -4.10
C ASN A 154 4.71 -12.70 -3.59
N MET A 155 3.46 -12.29 -3.32
CA MET A 155 3.18 -10.97 -2.73
C MET A 155 3.73 -10.84 -1.29
N SER A 156 3.74 -11.94 -0.53
CA SER A 156 4.36 -11.99 0.81
C SER A 156 5.86 -11.69 0.75
N LYS A 157 6.59 -12.26 -0.22
CA LYS A 157 8.02 -11.99 -0.38
C LYS A 157 8.30 -10.51 -0.70
N ILE A 158 7.43 -9.85 -1.47
CA ILE A 158 7.52 -8.40 -1.70
C ILE A 158 7.36 -7.62 -0.39
N TYR A 159 6.43 -8.03 0.48
CA TYR A 159 6.28 -7.40 1.80
C TYR A 159 7.54 -7.54 2.66
N ASP A 160 8.21 -8.69 2.61
CA ASP A 160 9.47 -8.90 3.34
C ASP A 160 10.56 -7.91 2.93
N ALA A 161 10.61 -7.49 1.66
CA ALA A 161 11.49 -6.41 1.19
C ALA A 161 10.95 -5.02 1.57
N PHE A 162 9.64 -4.78 1.40
CA PHE A 162 9.01 -3.49 1.71
C PHE A 162 9.14 -3.09 3.20
N LYS A 163 9.04 -4.05 4.12
CA LYS A 163 9.10 -3.80 5.56
C LYS A 163 10.39 -3.09 6.02
N PRO A 164 11.61 -3.61 5.77
CA PRO A 164 12.83 -2.93 6.16
C PRO A 164 12.95 -1.55 5.52
N LEU A 165 12.49 -1.37 4.27
CA LEU A 165 12.45 -0.05 3.65
C LEU A 165 11.57 0.94 4.43
N CYS A 166 10.40 0.50 4.90
CA CYS A 166 9.56 1.34 5.76
C CYS A 166 10.18 1.62 7.13
N ASN A 167 10.91 0.67 7.73
CA ASN A 167 11.62 0.89 9.00
C ASN A 167 12.67 2.00 8.86
N VAL A 168 13.33 2.13 7.70
CA VAL A 168 14.24 3.26 7.48
C VAL A 168 13.49 4.58 7.60
N TYR A 169 12.35 4.73 6.93
CA TYR A 169 11.55 5.97 6.98
C TYR A 169 11.15 6.38 8.39
N THR A 170 10.77 5.42 9.24
CA THR A 170 10.26 5.71 10.58
C THR A 170 11.37 5.90 11.61
N GLU A 171 12.54 5.31 11.41
CA GLU A 171 13.72 5.56 12.24
C GLU A 171 14.42 6.91 11.93
N LEU A 172 14.20 7.46 10.74
CA LEU A 172 14.69 8.80 10.39
C LEU A 172 13.91 9.93 11.09
N ILE A 173 12.85 9.63 11.85
CA ILE A 173 12.02 10.63 12.52
C ILE A 173 12.81 11.33 13.62
N GLY A 174 12.96 12.65 13.48
CA GLY A 174 13.65 13.49 14.47
C GLY A 174 15.17 13.32 14.49
N SER A 175 15.74 12.56 13.56
CA SER A 175 17.18 12.40 13.41
C SER A 175 17.75 13.32 12.32
N LYS A 176 19.00 13.76 12.50
CA LYS A 176 19.79 14.49 11.49
C LYS A 176 20.73 13.58 10.69
N GLN A 177 20.90 12.34 11.14
CA GLN A 177 21.80 11.37 10.54
C GLN A 177 21.17 9.98 10.57
N ILE A 178 21.50 9.15 9.59
CA ILE A 178 21.09 7.75 9.63
C ILE A 178 21.70 7.01 10.83
N SER A 179 20.87 6.23 11.54
CA SER A 179 21.32 5.37 12.63
C SER A 179 21.92 4.07 12.10
N GLU A 180 22.69 3.35 12.92
CA GLU A 180 23.19 2.00 12.58
C GLU A 180 22.04 1.04 12.23
N LYS A 181 20.94 1.11 12.98
CA LYS A 181 19.74 0.30 12.74
C LYS A 181 19.08 0.62 11.40
N SER A 182 19.01 1.90 11.05
CA SER A 182 18.44 2.35 9.78
C SER A 182 19.32 1.93 8.60
N LEU A 183 20.64 1.95 8.78
CA LEU A 183 21.59 1.45 7.80
C LEU A 183 21.45 -0.08 7.62
N GLU A 184 21.26 -0.83 8.70
CA GLU A 184 21.02 -2.28 8.64
C GLU A 184 19.72 -2.59 7.90
N ASN A 185 18.62 -1.91 8.22
CA ASN A 185 17.36 -2.01 7.49
C ASN A 185 17.54 -1.68 6.00
N ALA A 186 18.28 -0.62 5.65
CA ALA A 186 18.52 -0.27 4.25
C ALA A 186 19.32 -1.36 3.50
N LYS A 187 20.33 -1.95 4.14
CA LYS A 187 21.09 -3.10 3.60
C LYS A 187 20.20 -4.32 3.42
N GLU A 188 19.33 -4.61 4.40
CA GLU A 188 18.38 -5.71 4.33
C GLU A 188 17.40 -5.54 3.16
N PHE A 189 16.88 -4.31 2.97
CA PHE A 189 16.04 -4.00 1.81
C PHE A 189 16.75 -4.29 0.49
N VAL A 190 17.97 -3.75 0.29
CA VAL A 190 18.73 -3.96 -0.97
C VAL A 190 18.97 -5.44 -1.22
N LYS A 191 19.35 -6.20 -0.18
CA LYS A 191 19.55 -7.65 -0.29
C LYS A 191 18.27 -8.36 -0.75
N LYS A 192 17.15 -8.16 -0.04
CA LYS A 192 15.88 -8.81 -0.36
C LYS A 192 15.34 -8.40 -1.73
N TYR A 193 15.49 -7.13 -2.11
CA TYR A 193 15.10 -6.66 -3.43
C TYR A 193 15.87 -7.38 -4.54
N ASN A 194 17.19 -7.56 -4.38
CA ASN A 194 18.01 -8.27 -5.35
C ASN A 194 17.64 -9.75 -5.46
N GLU A 195 17.36 -10.43 -4.34
CA GLU A 195 16.85 -11.81 -4.34
C GLU A 195 15.53 -11.92 -5.14
N LEU A 196 14.58 -10.99 -4.92
CA LEU A 196 13.32 -10.95 -5.67
C LEU A 196 13.52 -10.65 -7.15
N ASN A 197 14.47 -9.80 -7.49
CA ASN A 197 14.78 -9.42 -8.86
C ASN A 197 15.59 -10.50 -9.60
N ASP A 198 16.19 -11.45 -8.89
CA ASP A 198 16.90 -12.57 -9.47
C ASP A 198 15.95 -13.75 -9.76
N ASP A 199 14.95 -13.94 -8.90
CA ASP A 199 13.82 -14.86 -9.13
C ASP A 199 12.89 -14.38 -10.27
N TYR A 200 13.12 -13.15 -10.78
CA TYR A 200 12.40 -12.49 -11.87
C TYR A 200 12.24 -13.36 -13.12
N ASP A 201 13.26 -14.14 -13.51
CA ASP A 201 13.26 -14.88 -14.78
C ASP A 201 12.26 -16.06 -14.82
N ASN A 202 11.60 -16.39 -13.69
CA ASN A 202 10.80 -17.62 -13.56
C ASN A 202 9.28 -17.40 -13.36
N THR A 203 8.76 -16.16 -13.38
CA THR A 203 7.36 -15.88 -12.99
C THR A 203 6.55 -15.13 -14.05
N GLU A 204 5.65 -15.76 -14.80
CA GLU A 204 4.78 -15.06 -15.80
C GLU A 204 3.68 -14.14 -15.17
N ASP A 205 3.83 -13.67 -13.93
CA ASP A 205 2.80 -12.91 -13.22
C ASP A 205 2.96 -11.38 -13.37
N ASP A 206 2.25 -10.80 -14.34
CA ASP A 206 2.21 -9.37 -14.61
C ASP A 206 1.91 -8.50 -13.37
N SER A 207 1.07 -8.98 -12.45
CA SER A 207 0.67 -8.21 -11.27
C SER A 207 1.74 -8.23 -10.19
N TYR A 208 2.45 -9.34 -10.02
CA TYR A 208 3.65 -9.41 -9.18
C TYR A 208 4.69 -8.38 -9.63
N TYR A 209 5.01 -8.35 -10.93
CA TYR A 209 5.99 -7.41 -11.48
C TYR A 209 5.58 -5.96 -11.33
N GLN A 210 4.29 -5.65 -11.53
CA GLN A 210 3.77 -4.31 -11.35
C GLN A 210 3.98 -3.79 -9.92
N VAL A 211 3.94 -4.66 -8.91
CA VAL A 211 4.22 -4.25 -7.53
C VAL A 211 5.72 -4.19 -7.28
N LEU A 212 6.49 -5.22 -7.64
CA LEU A 212 7.94 -5.27 -7.41
C LEU A 212 8.68 -4.09 -8.07
N SER A 213 8.33 -3.74 -9.31
CA SER A 213 8.95 -2.66 -10.09
C SER A 213 8.79 -1.26 -9.47
N THR A 214 7.97 -1.13 -8.43
CA THR A 214 7.75 0.15 -7.75
C THR A 214 8.68 0.37 -6.57
N LEU A 215 9.24 -0.70 -5.99
CA LEU A 215 10.15 -0.61 -4.84
C LEU A 215 11.44 0.20 -5.14
N PRO A 216 12.04 0.15 -6.35
CA PRO A 216 13.16 1.00 -6.69
C PRO A 216 12.85 2.49 -6.60
N ASN A 217 11.69 2.90 -7.12
CA ASN A 217 11.26 4.30 -7.03
C ASN A 217 10.95 4.69 -5.58
N ASP A 218 10.41 3.77 -4.79
CA ASP A 218 10.18 4.00 -3.37
C ASP A 218 11.49 4.21 -2.60
N TYR A 219 12.57 3.53 -3.00
CA TYR A 219 13.90 3.72 -2.46
C TYR A 219 14.56 5.04 -2.92
N ILE A 220 14.32 5.46 -4.16
CA ILE A 220 14.77 6.78 -4.64
C ILE A 220 14.08 7.89 -3.84
N ASN A 221 12.76 7.78 -3.63
CA ASN A 221 12.01 8.72 -2.82
C ASN A 221 12.52 8.83 -1.36
N LEU A 222 13.16 7.77 -0.83
CA LEU A 222 13.78 7.81 0.50
C LEU A 222 15.00 8.73 0.50
N LYS A 223 15.83 8.65 -0.54
CA LYS A 223 16.99 9.53 -0.72
C LYS A 223 16.55 10.99 -0.88
N ASP A 224 15.55 11.24 -1.71
CA ASP A 224 14.97 12.58 -1.88
C ASP A 224 14.42 13.14 -0.56
N TYR A 225 13.81 12.28 0.27
CA TYR A 225 13.35 12.65 1.61
C TYR A 225 14.52 13.03 2.52
N CYS A 226 15.64 12.29 2.50
CA CYS A 226 16.83 12.63 3.27
C CYS A 226 17.36 14.01 2.88
N ASP A 227 17.54 14.26 1.58
CA ASP A 227 18.06 15.53 1.05
C ASP A 227 17.15 16.70 1.44
N SER A 228 15.84 16.54 1.27
CA SER A 228 14.83 17.56 1.58
C SER A 228 14.77 17.90 3.08
N ASN A 229 15.19 16.99 3.95
CA ASN A 229 15.18 17.17 5.40
C ASN A 229 16.58 17.39 5.98
N SER A 230 17.60 17.58 5.14
CA SER A 230 19.00 17.75 5.56
C SER A 230 19.50 16.61 6.46
N ILE A 231 19.10 15.38 6.11
CA ILE A 231 19.54 14.15 6.79
C ILE A 231 20.68 13.55 5.96
N ASP A 232 21.82 13.28 6.59
CA ASP A 232 22.90 12.57 5.93
C ASP A 232 22.57 11.07 5.79
N CYS A 233 22.24 10.67 4.56
CA CYS A 233 21.96 9.30 4.15
C CYS A 233 23.03 8.74 3.19
N SER A 234 24.22 9.36 3.14
CA SER A 234 25.30 8.97 2.22
C SER A 234 25.80 7.54 2.41
N SER A 235 25.65 6.97 3.61
CA SER A 235 26.05 5.60 3.93
C SER A 235 25.03 4.52 3.49
N ILE A 236 23.82 4.92 3.05
CA ILE A 236 22.82 3.99 2.53
C ILE A 236 23.33 3.35 1.23
N PRO A 237 23.32 2.01 1.10
CA PRO A 237 23.79 1.34 -0.11
C PRO A 237 23.01 1.76 -1.36
N SER A 238 23.67 1.78 -2.52
CA SER A 238 22.96 1.89 -3.78
C SER A 238 22.16 0.62 -4.06
N LEU A 239 21.00 0.76 -4.72
CA LEU A 239 20.21 -0.38 -5.18
C LEU A 239 20.93 -1.13 -6.32
N ILE A 240 21.72 -0.41 -7.11
CA ILE A 240 22.62 -0.97 -8.12
C ILE A 240 24.04 -0.97 -7.52
N PRO A 241 24.72 -2.12 -7.47
CA PRO A 241 26.16 -2.14 -7.24
C PRO A 241 26.85 -1.39 -8.39
N THR A 242 27.37 -0.21 -8.10
CA THR A 242 28.39 0.41 -8.94
C THR A 242 29.64 -0.46 -8.82
N GLU A 243 30.20 -0.92 -9.95
CA GLU A 243 31.50 -1.63 -9.96
C GLU A 243 32.68 -0.72 -9.58
N THR A 244 32.41 0.43 -8.96
CA THR A 244 33.38 1.43 -8.60
C THR A 244 33.74 1.34 -7.12
N GLU A 245 34.28 0.19 -6.73
CA GLU A 245 35.31 0.11 -5.68
C GLU A 245 36.43 -0.82 -6.17
N GLU A 246 37.11 -0.41 -7.25
CA GLU A 246 38.45 -0.90 -7.53
C GLU A 246 39.41 0.29 -7.48
N ASN A 247 40.35 0.24 -6.54
CA ASN A 247 41.79 0.55 -6.70
C ASN A 247 42.43 1.07 -5.40
N GLY A 248 42.39 0.26 -4.34
CA GLY A 248 43.49 0.19 -3.38
C GLY A 248 44.50 -0.86 -3.84
N MET A 249 45.25 -0.55 -4.91
CA MET A 249 46.23 -1.47 -5.50
C MET A 249 47.43 -1.68 -4.56
N GLN A 250 47.54 -2.86 -3.94
CA GLN A 250 48.72 -3.74 -4.10
C GLN A 250 48.58 -5.13 -3.42
N SER A 251 48.60 -6.16 -4.27
CA SER A 251 49.31 -7.45 -4.13
C SER A 251 48.91 -8.47 -3.04
N SER A 252 48.13 -9.50 -3.42
CA SER A 252 48.64 -10.86 -3.76
C SER A 252 47.57 -11.94 -3.60
N GLU A 253 47.59 -12.87 -4.56
CA GLU A 253 47.09 -14.27 -4.51
C GLU A 253 45.64 -14.58 -4.06
N LYS A 254 44.81 -14.80 -5.09
CA LYS A 254 43.92 -15.97 -5.26
C LYS A 254 43.19 -16.49 -4.00
N ILE A 255 41.96 -16.03 -3.81
CA ILE A 255 40.90 -16.83 -3.18
C ILE A 255 39.61 -16.64 -4.00
N CYS A 256 39.09 -17.76 -4.50
CA CYS A 256 37.77 -17.87 -5.13
C CYS A 256 36.69 -17.37 -4.17
N ASN A 257 35.90 -16.39 -4.58
CA ASN A 257 34.58 -16.14 -4.05
C ASN A 257 33.68 -15.71 -5.20
N ASP A 258 32.76 -16.60 -5.58
CA ASP A 258 31.65 -16.32 -6.48
C ASP A 258 30.79 -15.21 -5.88
N THR A 259 31.16 -13.96 -6.13
CA THR A 259 30.29 -12.81 -5.93
C THR A 259 29.42 -12.71 -7.18
N PRO A 260 28.08 -12.73 -7.07
CA PRO A 260 27.24 -12.62 -8.25
C PRO A 260 27.40 -11.21 -8.82
N SER A 261 28.14 -11.09 -9.92
CA SER A 261 28.24 -9.86 -10.68
C SER A 261 26.83 -9.47 -11.13
N PHE A 262 26.37 -8.29 -10.73
CA PHE A 262 25.08 -7.74 -11.13
C PHE A 262 25.11 -7.51 -12.65
N SER A 263 24.54 -8.44 -13.42
CA SER A 263 24.75 -8.49 -14.87
C SER A 263 24.28 -7.20 -15.57
N ILE A 264 24.95 -6.82 -16.66
CA ILE A 264 24.60 -5.65 -17.49
C ILE A 264 23.12 -5.68 -17.92
N VAL A 265 22.56 -6.88 -18.12
CA VAL A 265 21.15 -7.10 -18.41
C VAL A 265 20.26 -6.66 -17.25
N LYS A 266 20.62 -6.98 -15.99
CA LYS A 266 19.88 -6.55 -14.79
C LYS A 266 19.94 -5.02 -14.58
N LYS A 267 21.08 -4.39 -14.88
CA LYS A 267 21.21 -2.91 -14.88
C LYS A 267 20.30 -2.26 -15.94
N LEU A 268 20.22 -2.86 -17.13
CA LEU A 268 19.32 -2.41 -18.20
C LEU A 268 17.85 -2.64 -17.87
N ILE A 269 17.49 -3.78 -17.27
CA ILE A 269 16.13 -4.07 -16.80
C ILE A 269 15.72 -3.03 -15.74
N LEU A 270 16.57 -2.75 -14.75
CA LEU A 270 16.23 -1.76 -13.73
C LEU A 270 16.11 -0.34 -14.31
N ALA A 271 17.01 0.05 -15.21
CA ALA A 271 16.90 1.31 -15.94
C ALA A 271 15.58 1.38 -16.75
N LEU A 272 15.23 0.31 -17.48
CA LEU A 272 13.98 0.18 -18.22
C LEU A 272 12.76 0.19 -17.30
N LEU A 273 12.81 -0.42 -16.12
CA LEU A 273 11.74 -0.40 -15.13
C LEU A 273 11.51 1.02 -14.60
N ILE A 274 12.58 1.79 -14.35
CA ILE A 274 12.48 3.21 -13.97
C ILE A 274 11.78 4.01 -15.09
N PHE A 275 12.20 3.84 -16.35
CA PHE A 275 11.57 4.53 -17.50
C PHE A 275 10.13 4.07 -17.79
N SER A 276 9.85 2.77 -17.61
CA SER A 276 8.54 2.16 -17.85
C SER A 276 7.54 2.54 -16.76
N ALA A 277 7.96 2.53 -15.48
CA ALA A 277 7.14 2.99 -14.37
C ALA A 277 6.72 4.44 -14.56
N ILE A 278 7.64 5.35 -14.91
CA ILE A 278 7.31 6.77 -15.19
C ILE A 278 6.24 6.89 -16.29
N SER A 279 6.35 6.11 -17.35
CA SER A 279 5.40 6.09 -18.47
C SER A 279 4.03 5.51 -18.09
N ILE A 280 4.01 4.44 -17.30
CA ILE A 280 2.78 3.83 -16.76
C ILE A 280 2.11 4.75 -15.74
N PHE A 281 2.87 5.41 -14.87
CA PHE A 281 2.34 6.38 -13.91
C PHE A 281 1.69 7.57 -14.63
N LEU A 282 2.31 8.10 -15.70
CA LEU A 282 1.70 9.11 -16.56
C LEU A 282 0.42 8.60 -17.23
N GLY A 283 0.43 7.38 -17.78
CA GLY A 283 -0.75 6.78 -18.43
C GLY A 283 -1.93 6.50 -17.48
N ILE A 284 -1.64 5.96 -16.28
CA ILE A 284 -2.66 5.71 -15.25
C ILE A 284 -3.17 7.03 -14.67
N PHE A 285 -2.30 8.02 -14.44
CA PHE A 285 -2.70 9.36 -14.01
C PHE A 285 -3.63 10.01 -15.04
N PHE A 286 -3.31 9.91 -16.33
CA PHE A 286 -4.15 10.44 -17.41
C PHE A 286 -5.50 9.72 -17.52
N LYS A 287 -5.52 8.38 -17.42
CA LYS A 287 -6.75 7.57 -17.50
C LYS A 287 -7.65 7.77 -16.26
N SER A 288 -7.05 7.85 -15.08
CA SER A 288 -7.75 8.14 -13.82
C SER A 288 -8.33 9.55 -13.85
N SER A 289 -7.55 10.55 -14.29
CA SER A 289 -7.99 11.93 -14.45
C SER A 289 -9.17 12.04 -15.45
N LYS A 290 -9.10 11.35 -16.59
CA LYS A 290 -10.19 11.34 -17.59
C LYS A 290 -11.46 10.68 -17.06
N THR A 291 -11.33 9.62 -16.25
CA THR A 291 -12.48 8.93 -15.62
C THR A 291 -13.09 9.78 -14.52
N ILE A 292 -12.27 10.41 -13.68
CA ILE A 292 -12.69 11.37 -12.64
C ILE A 292 -13.40 12.57 -13.27
N PHE A 293 -12.86 13.14 -14.36
CA PHE A 293 -13.48 14.25 -15.09
C PHE A 293 -14.85 13.86 -15.66
N LYS A 294 -14.96 12.66 -16.26
CA LYS A 294 -16.25 12.13 -16.73
C LYS A 294 -17.26 11.96 -15.59
N ARG A 295 -16.85 11.45 -14.43
CA ARG A 295 -17.72 11.29 -13.25
C ARG A 295 -18.18 12.63 -12.67
N LYS A 296 -17.28 13.61 -12.54
CA LYS A 296 -17.63 14.97 -12.10
C LYS A 296 -18.64 15.61 -13.05
N ASN A 297 -18.42 15.53 -14.36
CA ASN A 297 -19.38 16.05 -15.35
C ASN A 297 -20.74 15.37 -15.29
N LYS A 298 -20.80 14.05 -15.05
CA LYS A 298 -22.06 13.34 -14.87
C LYS A 298 -22.81 13.83 -13.62
N LYS A 299 -22.11 13.99 -12.48
CA LYS A 299 -22.69 14.52 -11.24
C LYS A 299 -23.22 15.96 -11.40
N TYR A 300 -22.45 16.84 -12.04
CA TYR A 300 -22.91 18.22 -12.33
C TYR A 300 -24.13 18.24 -13.24
N LYS A 301 -24.21 17.32 -14.21
CA LYS A 301 -25.38 17.20 -15.09
C LYS A 301 -26.63 16.74 -14.33
N GLU A 302 -26.50 15.74 -13.47
CA GLU A 302 -27.61 15.24 -12.63
C GLU A 302 -28.08 16.29 -11.61
N GLU A 303 -27.16 17.02 -10.97
CA GLU A 303 -27.49 18.13 -10.06
C GLU A 303 -28.23 19.26 -10.80
N ASN A 304 -27.75 19.66 -11.99
CA ASN A 304 -28.40 20.68 -12.80
C ASN A 304 -29.79 20.23 -13.31
N GLU A 305 -29.94 18.98 -13.75
CA GLU A 305 -31.24 18.44 -14.15
C GLU A 305 -32.22 18.37 -12.98
N SER A 306 -31.76 17.99 -11.78
CA SER A 306 -32.61 18.00 -10.58
C SER A 306 -33.07 19.42 -10.19
N LEU A 307 -32.17 20.41 -10.24
CA LEU A 307 -32.51 21.82 -9.97
C LEU A 307 -33.52 22.38 -10.98
N ILE A 308 -33.42 21.98 -12.25
CA ILE A 308 -34.38 22.34 -13.30
C ILE A 308 -35.75 21.68 -13.04
N CYS A 309 -35.79 20.45 -12.55
CA CYS A 309 -37.04 19.79 -12.17
C CYS A 309 -37.70 20.45 -10.96
N TYR A 310 -36.92 20.83 -9.94
CA TYR A 310 -37.44 21.55 -8.76
C TYR A 310 -38.02 22.93 -9.12
N SER A 311 -37.37 23.69 -10.00
CA SER A 311 -37.89 25.00 -10.42
C SER A 311 -39.20 24.87 -11.21
N LYS A 312 -39.29 23.91 -12.14
CA LYS A 312 -40.53 23.63 -12.89
C LYS A 312 -41.69 23.17 -12.01
N SER A 313 -41.43 22.39 -10.95
CA SER A 313 -42.47 21.98 -10.00
C SER A 313 -42.96 23.15 -9.13
N SER A 314 -42.06 24.05 -8.75
CA SER A 314 -42.38 25.29 -8.01
C SER A 314 -43.32 26.20 -8.82
N ASP A 315 -43.07 26.35 -10.11
CA ASP A 315 -43.87 27.20 -10.99
C ASP A 315 -45.27 26.62 -11.25
N TYR A 316 -45.39 25.29 -11.28
CA TYR A 316 -46.69 24.61 -11.37
C TYR A 316 -47.55 24.82 -10.11
N SER A 317 -46.97 24.73 -8.90
CA SER A 317 -47.69 24.99 -7.65
C SER A 317 -48.05 26.46 -7.44
N ARG A 318 -47.30 27.42 -8.01
CA ARG A 318 -47.67 28.85 -7.98
C ARG A 318 -48.85 29.18 -8.89
N ASN A 319 -49.01 28.47 -10.00
CA ASN A 319 -50.10 28.72 -10.95
C ASN A 319 -51.42 28.02 -10.59
N SER A 320 -51.41 26.97 -9.75
CA SER A 320 -52.64 26.28 -9.32
C SER A 320 -53.39 26.97 -8.17
N ASN A 321 -52.82 28.01 -7.54
CA ASN A 321 -53.46 28.78 -6.46
C ASN A 321 -54.13 30.09 -6.94
N LYS A 322 -54.31 30.24 -8.26
CA LYS A 322 -55.12 31.30 -8.87
C LYS A 322 -56.26 30.67 -9.68
N GLY A 323 -57.21 30.09 -8.98
CA GLY A 323 -58.48 29.56 -9.50
C GLY A 323 -59.54 29.74 -8.44
#